data_AF-A0A094K2K8-F1
#
_entry.id   AF-A0A094K2K8-F1
#
_cell.length_a   1.000
_cell.length_b   1.000
_cell.length_c   1.000
_cell.angle_alpha   90.00
_cell.angle_beta   90.00
_cell.angle_gamma   90.00
#
_symmetry.space_group_name_H-M   'P 1'
#
loop_
_entity.id
_entity.type
_entity.pdbx_description
1 polymer ?
#
loop_
_entity_poly.entity_id
_entity_poly.type
_entity_poly.pdbx_seq_one_letter_code
_entity_poly.pdbx_strand_id
1 'polypeptide(L)'
;MASLLRQIIAGPRARHADSNLDLCYVTPFIIATSGPSGTYPQLAYRNPLDKLVAFLDKSHGEDWCIWEFRAEGTGYPDKEVRDKVRHYPFPDHHPPPFAMLPLVMASMRNWLTEGGKEKSKTDTATDGAAEGASKESEIITEAEKDDTKAAEKLDKKPGNGRVVVVHCKAGKGRSGTMACSYLISECGWSKAEALVRFTERRMRSGFGQGVSIPSQLRYVDYVSRWTAGGKKYVERPVEIIEVHTWGLREGVKVAVEIFGEEGKKIETAHIFSKKERLVVEGGSPGGSGFKDWVTDMANPAPAPPSKSRTIALDGTYGNENEPTAASEPATPATNNSSPSVDKPTALAPKIGLAAKSAKVSASAAIQRAATGKEPDSDAEAGGQAVIFRPSEPLILPSSDINIDFERRHRARYGMTMVTSVAHVWFNPFFEGNGPEQGGKPDENGVFEIEWDKMDGIKGSLRKGTRALDRVAVVWRFADQGAREVVEPGVESEVPEMRAADWKGVGGAGKELGLRTESPATADVSKASSVGSEGEEEEDEDVEGVKSSGPGGEEIKDVDETGPVKK
;
A
#
# COMPACT_ATOMS: atom_id res chain seq x y z
N MET A 1 -4.04 -26.29 -29.47
CA MET A 1 -4.80 -25.14 -28.92
C MET A 1 -4.33 -24.67 -27.55
N ALA A 2 -4.21 -25.53 -26.52
CA ALA A 2 -3.76 -25.11 -25.17
C ALA A 2 -2.38 -24.40 -25.11
N SER A 3 -1.44 -24.77 -25.99
CA SER A 3 -0.14 -24.06 -26.12
C SER A 3 -0.30 -22.58 -26.49
N LEU A 4 -1.20 -22.27 -27.44
CA LEU A 4 -1.45 -20.92 -27.93
C LEU A 4 -2.18 -20.06 -26.89
N LEU A 5 -3.18 -20.63 -26.20
CA LEU A 5 -3.88 -19.94 -25.11
C LEU A 5 -2.94 -19.57 -23.95
N ARG A 6 -2.04 -20.48 -23.57
CA ARG A 6 -0.96 -20.18 -22.59
C ARG A 6 -0.05 -19.06 -23.07
N GLN A 7 0.34 -19.05 -24.34
CA GLN A 7 1.17 -17.99 -24.91
C GLN A 7 0.49 -16.62 -24.86
N ILE A 8 -0.82 -16.56 -25.09
CA ILE A 8 -1.59 -15.32 -25.00
C ILE A 8 -1.66 -14.82 -23.55
N ILE A 9 -1.99 -15.69 -22.58
CA ILE A 9 -2.12 -15.29 -21.17
C ILE A 9 -0.77 -14.95 -20.52
N ALA A 10 0.29 -15.64 -20.92
CA ALA A 10 1.67 -15.32 -20.51
C ALA A 10 2.29 -14.20 -21.34
N GLY A 11 1.61 -13.69 -22.37
CA GLY A 11 2.14 -12.74 -23.35
C GLY A 11 2.89 -11.55 -22.77
N PRO A 12 2.41 -10.89 -21.69
CA PRO A 12 3.12 -9.76 -21.09
C PRO A 12 4.44 -10.10 -20.37
N ARG A 13 4.69 -11.39 -20.11
CA ARG A 13 5.75 -11.85 -19.20
C ARG A 13 6.86 -12.58 -19.95
N ALA A 14 8.07 -12.42 -19.44
CA ALA A 14 9.24 -13.14 -19.95
C ALA A 14 9.09 -14.63 -19.62
N ARG A 15 9.41 -15.49 -20.59
CA ARG A 15 9.40 -16.95 -20.42
C ARG A 15 10.84 -17.43 -20.32
N HIS A 16 11.02 -18.52 -19.58
CA HIS A 16 12.31 -19.20 -19.58
C HIS A 16 12.55 -19.82 -20.96
N ALA A 17 13.65 -19.46 -21.60
CA ALA A 17 13.95 -19.78 -22.99
C ALA A 17 13.87 -21.30 -23.27
N ASP A 18 14.34 -22.12 -22.33
CA ASP A 18 14.53 -23.57 -22.58
C ASP A 18 13.42 -24.47 -22.04
N SER A 19 12.58 -23.98 -21.13
CA SER A 19 11.55 -24.82 -20.47
C SER A 19 10.15 -24.60 -21.00
N ASN A 20 9.94 -23.52 -21.78
CA ASN A 20 8.61 -23.13 -22.28
C ASN A 20 7.60 -22.94 -21.11
N LEU A 21 8.08 -22.61 -19.90
CA LEU A 21 7.27 -22.27 -18.73
C LEU A 21 7.23 -20.75 -18.55
N ASP A 22 6.12 -20.24 -18.03
CA ASP A 22 6.00 -18.85 -17.56
C ASP A 22 6.71 -18.71 -16.20
N LEU A 23 8.04 -18.66 -16.25
CA LEU A 23 8.98 -18.67 -15.13
C LEU A 23 10.19 -17.80 -15.48
N CYS A 24 10.77 -17.11 -14.50
CA CYS A 24 12.03 -16.39 -14.64
C CYS A 24 12.87 -16.49 -13.36
N TYR A 25 14.20 -16.47 -13.50
CA TYR A 25 15.10 -16.20 -12.39
C TYR A 25 15.17 -14.68 -12.17
N VAL A 26 14.65 -14.21 -11.04
CA VAL A 26 14.82 -12.82 -10.60
C VAL A 26 16.28 -12.62 -10.18
N THR A 27 16.80 -13.53 -9.37
CA THR A 27 18.23 -13.70 -9.07
C THR A 27 18.60 -15.18 -9.26
N PRO A 28 19.87 -15.57 -9.16
CA PRO A 28 20.24 -16.99 -9.21
C PRO A 28 19.55 -17.88 -8.16
N PHE A 29 19.00 -17.30 -7.09
CA PHE A 29 18.38 -18.02 -5.96
C PHE A 29 16.91 -17.65 -5.72
N ILE A 30 16.33 -16.72 -6.50
CA ILE A 30 14.89 -16.40 -6.46
C ILE A 30 14.29 -16.61 -7.85
N ILE A 31 13.37 -17.55 -7.94
CA ILE A 31 12.59 -17.87 -9.13
C ILE A 31 11.19 -17.31 -8.93
N ALA A 32 10.67 -16.59 -9.93
CA ALA A 32 9.27 -16.18 -9.97
C ALA A 32 8.54 -16.94 -11.09
N THR A 33 7.36 -17.49 -10.79
CA THR A 33 6.54 -18.24 -11.76
C THR A 33 5.06 -17.86 -11.64
N SER A 34 4.31 -18.06 -12.73
CA SER A 34 2.85 -18.06 -12.65
C SER A 34 2.34 -19.27 -11.87
N GLY A 35 1.14 -19.16 -11.29
CA GLY A 35 0.56 -20.25 -10.50
C GLY A 35 0.37 -21.49 -11.37
N PRO A 36 0.99 -22.64 -11.02
CA PRO A 36 0.83 -23.86 -11.77
C PRO A 36 -0.56 -24.47 -11.55
N SER A 37 -0.91 -25.46 -12.37
CA SER A 37 -2.17 -26.19 -12.25
C SER A 37 -2.01 -27.62 -12.76
N GLY A 38 -2.54 -28.58 -12.00
CA GLY A 38 -2.71 -29.98 -12.44
C GLY A 38 -4.08 -30.24 -13.08
N THR A 39 -5.09 -29.41 -12.79
CA THR A 39 -6.49 -29.68 -13.15
C THR A 39 -6.98 -28.88 -14.37
N TYR A 40 -7.83 -29.52 -15.17
CA TYR A 40 -8.63 -28.84 -16.22
C TYR A 40 -9.82 -28.11 -15.57
N PRO A 41 -10.23 -26.91 -16.05
CA PRO A 41 -9.79 -26.19 -17.25
C PRO A 41 -8.53 -25.34 -17.11
N GLN A 42 -8.04 -25.10 -15.88
CA GLN A 42 -6.92 -24.19 -15.62
C GLN A 42 -5.61 -24.61 -16.31
N LEU A 43 -5.37 -25.91 -16.46
CA LEU A 43 -4.26 -26.49 -17.21
C LEU A 43 -4.16 -25.97 -18.66
N ALA A 44 -5.29 -25.62 -19.28
CA ALA A 44 -5.33 -25.12 -20.66
C ALA A 44 -4.64 -23.76 -20.82
N TYR A 45 -4.46 -23.02 -19.73
CA TYR A 45 -4.02 -21.63 -19.77
C TYR A 45 -2.99 -21.22 -18.70
N ARG A 46 -2.66 -22.11 -17.75
CA ARG A 46 -1.59 -21.94 -16.75
C ARG A 46 -0.39 -22.86 -17.00
N ASN A 47 0.70 -22.65 -16.27
CA ASN A 47 1.84 -23.57 -16.27
C ASN A 47 1.40 -24.98 -15.85
N PRO A 48 1.72 -26.03 -16.62
CA PRO A 48 1.51 -27.42 -16.18
C PRO A 48 2.37 -27.70 -14.95
N LEU A 49 1.75 -28.17 -13.88
CA LEU A 49 2.43 -28.41 -12.60
C LEU A 49 3.52 -29.48 -12.72
N ASP A 50 3.21 -30.60 -13.38
CA ASP A 50 4.13 -31.69 -13.66
C ASP A 50 5.42 -31.22 -14.34
N LYS A 51 5.29 -30.31 -15.33
CA LYS A 51 6.44 -29.75 -16.03
C LYS A 51 7.25 -28.78 -15.18
N LEU A 52 6.59 -28.00 -14.31
CA LEU A 52 7.29 -27.12 -13.38
C LEU A 52 8.12 -27.95 -12.41
N VAL A 53 7.52 -28.97 -11.80
CA VAL A 53 8.19 -29.86 -10.85
C VAL A 53 9.36 -30.58 -11.52
N ALA A 54 9.15 -31.17 -12.71
CA ALA A 54 10.23 -31.82 -13.47
C ALA A 54 11.38 -30.88 -13.83
N PHE A 55 11.08 -29.61 -14.14
CA PHE A 55 12.11 -28.59 -14.37
C PHE A 55 12.90 -28.30 -13.09
N LEU A 56 12.21 -28.10 -11.95
CA LEU A 56 12.85 -27.79 -10.68
C LEU A 56 13.74 -28.94 -10.20
N ASP A 57 13.29 -30.19 -10.33
CA ASP A 57 14.11 -31.36 -9.98
C ASP A 57 15.34 -31.48 -10.86
N LYS A 58 15.16 -31.29 -12.17
CA LYS A 58 16.28 -31.37 -13.13
C LYS A 58 17.31 -30.28 -12.88
N SER A 59 16.87 -29.07 -12.51
CA SER A 59 17.75 -27.91 -12.37
C SER A 59 18.35 -27.76 -10.97
N HIS A 60 17.63 -28.19 -9.92
CA HIS A 60 17.98 -27.93 -8.52
C HIS A 60 17.96 -29.16 -7.63
N GLY A 61 17.62 -30.35 -8.15
CA GLY A 61 17.51 -31.56 -7.35
C GLY A 61 16.53 -31.38 -6.19
N GLU A 62 17.03 -31.53 -4.96
CA GLU A 62 16.23 -31.35 -3.75
C GLU A 62 16.21 -29.91 -3.22
N ASP A 63 17.00 -29.01 -3.79
CA ASP A 63 17.32 -27.69 -3.24
C ASP A 63 16.37 -26.58 -3.71
N TRP A 64 15.09 -26.89 -3.90
CA TRP A 64 14.05 -25.91 -4.23
C TRP A 64 12.85 -26.00 -3.27
N CYS A 65 12.20 -24.87 -2.99
CA CYS A 65 10.96 -24.83 -2.20
C CYS A 65 10.07 -23.68 -2.70
N ILE A 66 8.74 -23.85 -2.62
CA ILE A 66 7.74 -22.90 -3.11
C ILE A 66 7.20 -22.01 -1.97
N TRP A 67 7.08 -20.71 -2.23
CA TRP A 67 6.29 -19.79 -1.42
C TRP A 67 5.03 -19.39 -2.18
N GLU A 68 3.88 -19.71 -1.59
CA GLU A 68 2.55 -19.65 -2.17
C GLU A 68 1.76 -18.49 -1.56
N PHE A 69 1.20 -17.62 -2.40
CA PHE A 69 0.55 -16.37 -1.97
C PHE A 69 -0.94 -16.26 -2.34
N ARG A 70 -1.62 -17.34 -2.74
CA ARG A 70 -3.01 -17.29 -3.23
C ARG A 70 -4.03 -17.55 -2.14
N ALA A 71 -4.68 -16.48 -1.69
CA ALA A 71 -5.88 -16.60 -0.85
C ALA A 71 -7.07 -17.25 -1.56
N GLU A 72 -7.12 -17.21 -2.90
CA GLU A 72 -8.16 -17.85 -3.69
C GLU A 72 -7.94 -19.36 -3.94
N GLY A 73 -6.98 -19.98 -3.26
CA GLY A 73 -6.62 -21.39 -3.41
C GLY A 73 -5.42 -21.61 -4.33
N THR A 74 -4.53 -22.52 -3.92
CA THR A 74 -3.26 -22.85 -4.59
C THR A 74 -3.48 -23.38 -6.02
N GLY A 75 -4.57 -24.12 -6.25
CA GLY A 75 -4.88 -24.80 -7.51
C GLY A 75 -4.25 -26.19 -7.64
N TYR A 76 -3.63 -26.70 -6.57
CA TYR A 76 -3.01 -28.03 -6.51
C TYR A 76 -2.77 -28.45 -5.04
N PRO A 77 -2.81 -29.75 -4.71
CA PRO A 77 -2.45 -30.24 -3.38
C PRO A 77 -0.93 -30.27 -3.15
N ASP A 78 -0.49 -30.07 -1.91
CA ASP A 78 0.94 -29.94 -1.55
C ASP A 78 1.77 -31.19 -1.91
N LYS A 79 1.14 -32.36 -1.87
CA LYS A 79 1.76 -33.64 -2.28
C LYS A 79 2.24 -33.63 -3.73
N GLU A 80 1.57 -32.89 -4.62
CA GLU A 80 1.98 -32.78 -6.03
C GLU A 80 3.26 -31.96 -6.21
N VAL A 81 3.69 -31.23 -5.17
CA VAL A 81 4.97 -30.52 -5.11
C VAL A 81 5.90 -31.10 -4.04
N ARG A 82 5.73 -32.38 -3.69
CA ARG A 82 6.53 -33.10 -2.68
C ARG A 82 6.52 -32.46 -1.30
N ASP A 83 5.42 -31.81 -0.95
CA ASP A 83 5.29 -31.05 0.30
C ASP A 83 6.37 -29.95 0.45
N LYS A 84 6.98 -29.52 -0.66
CA LYS A 84 7.97 -28.43 -0.73
C LYS A 84 7.29 -27.10 -1.02
N VAL A 85 6.30 -26.76 -0.22
CA VAL A 85 5.53 -25.52 -0.34
C VAL A 85 5.25 -24.93 1.04
N ARG A 86 5.33 -23.60 1.13
CA ARG A 86 4.98 -22.82 2.32
C ARG A 86 3.89 -21.82 1.98
N HIS A 87 2.89 -21.70 2.84
CA HIS A 87 1.70 -20.91 2.57
C HIS A 87 1.68 -19.57 3.32
N TYR A 88 1.56 -18.48 2.56
CA TYR A 88 1.37 -17.12 3.05
C TYR A 88 0.32 -16.38 2.20
N PRO A 89 -0.94 -16.85 2.22
CA PRO A 89 -1.96 -16.41 1.27
C PRO A 89 -2.51 -15.02 1.58
N PHE A 90 -2.65 -14.17 0.55
CA PHE A 90 -3.36 -12.89 0.65
C PHE A 90 -4.14 -12.54 -0.64
N PRO A 91 -5.19 -11.69 -0.55
CA PRO A 91 -6.06 -11.33 -1.64
C PRO A 91 -5.34 -10.87 -2.91
N ASP A 92 -5.84 -11.33 -4.05
CA ASP A 92 -5.30 -10.98 -5.36
C ASP A 92 -5.48 -9.48 -5.65
N HIS A 93 -4.38 -8.80 -6.02
CA HIS A 93 -4.28 -7.36 -6.30
C HIS A 93 -4.29 -6.43 -5.09
N HIS A 94 -4.12 -6.96 -3.90
CA HIS A 94 -3.90 -6.19 -2.67
C HIS A 94 -2.44 -6.35 -2.20
N PRO A 95 -1.93 -5.48 -1.31
CA PRO A 95 -0.74 -5.80 -0.54
C PRO A 95 -1.01 -6.94 0.45
N PRO A 96 0.03 -7.59 1.02
CA PRO A 96 -0.14 -8.51 2.15
C PRO A 96 -0.43 -7.73 3.45
N PRO A 97 -1.01 -8.35 4.48
CA PRO A 97 -0.91 -7.83 5.85
C PRO A 97 0.56 -7.59 6.20
N PHE A 98 0.92 -6.45 6.79
CA PHE A 98 2.33 -6.18 7.05
C PHE A 98 2.93 -7.17 8.05
N ALA A 99 2.13 -7.64 9.02
CA ALA A 99 2.57 -8.66 9.98
C ALA A 99 2.98 -10.01 9.33
N MET A 100 2.55 -10.28 8.09
CA MET A 100 2.97 -11.45 7.32
C MET A 100 4.40 -11.30 6.76
N LEU A 101 4.83 -10.08 6.43
CA LEU A 101 6.08 -9.85 5.73
C LEU A 101 7.30 -10.35 6.52
N PRO A 102 7.48 -10.04 7.83
CA PRO A 102 8.59 -10.58 8.62
C PRO A 102 8.65 -12.11 8.60
N LEU A 103 7.51 -12.79 8.63
CA LEU A 103 7.45 -14.26 8.55
C LEU A 103 7.92 -14.77 7.19
N VAL A 104 7.46 -14.16 6.09
CA VAL A 104 7.88 -14.56 4.74
C VAL A 104 9.39 -14.35 4.55
N MET A 105 9.92 -13.19 4.99
CA MET A 105 11.35 -12.88 4.86
C MET A 105 12.20 -13.89 5.64
N ALA A 106 11.86 -14.16 6.90
CA ALA A 106 12.54 -15.16 7.71
C ALA A 106 12.45 -16.57 7.11
N SER A 107 11.27 -16.96 6.64
CA SER A 107 11.03 -18.27 6.03
C SER A 107 11.92 -18.48 4.80
N MET A 108 11.95 -17.52 3.88
CA MET A 108 12.81 -17.55 2.70
C MET A 108 14.30 -17.54 3.06
N ARG A 109 14.72 -16.69 4.01
CA ARG A 109 16.12 -16.59 4.45
C ARG A 109 16.58 -17.90 5.07
N ASN A 110 15.80 -18.46 5.98
CA ASN A 110 16.17 -19.67 6.70
C ASN A 110 16.33 -20.83 5.72
N TRP A 111 15.39 -21.01 4.78
CA TRP A 111 15.53 -22.00 3.71
C TRP A 111 16.82 -21.84 2.89
N LEU A 112 17.16 -20.61 2.47
CA LEU A 112 18.33 -20.34 1.65
C LEU A 112 19.65 -20.53 2.41
N THR A 113 19.65 -20.36 3.73
CA THR A 113 20.86 -20.40 4.58
C THR A 113 21.07 -21.70 5.35
N GLU A 114 20.00 -22.49 5.55
CA GLU A 114 20.03 -23.83 6.13
C GLU A 114 21.06 -24.71 5.40
N GLY A 115 22.06 -25.23 6.13
CA GLY A 115 23.12 -26.10 5.60
C GLY A 115 24.42 -25.39 5.17
N GLY A 116 24.56 -24.08 5.35
CA GLY A 116 25.72 -23.29 4.89
C GLY A 116 26.96 -23.26 5.80
N LYS A 117 26.97 -23.90 6.99
CA LYS A 117 28.08 -23.78 7.97
C LYS A 117 29.11 -24.92 7.97
N GLU A 118 28.92 -26.02 7.23
CA GLU A 118 29.86 -27.14 7.27
C GLU A 118 31.14 -26.97 6.41
N LYS A 119 31.24 -25.94 5.57
CA LYS A 119 32.34 -25.82 4.58
C LYS A 119 33.28 -24.61 4.71
N SER A 120 33.39 -23.97 5.88
CA SER A 120 34.36 -22.84 6.06
C SER A 120 35.42 -23.02 7.16
N LYS A 121 35.60 -24.22 7.70
CA LYS A 121 36.66 -24.50 8.70
C LYS A 121 37.51 -25.72 8.32
N THR A 122 38.39 -25.54 7.33
CA THR A 122 39.56 -26.37 6.88
C THR A 122 39.66 -26.04 5.38
N ASP A 123 40.65 -25.38 4.81
CA ASP A 123 42.11 -25.31 4.98
C ASP A 123 42.55 -23.97 4.31
N THR A 124 43.66 -23.28 4.55
CA THR A 124 44.99 -23.65 5.01
C THR A 124 45.70 -22.33 5.37
N ALA A 125 46.37 -22.29 6.51
CA ALA A 125 47.37 -21.29 6.79
C ALA A 125 48.66 -21.66 6.05
N THR A 126 49.19 -20.77 5.22
CA THR A 126 50.60 -20.74 4.84
C THR A 126 51.05 -19.30 4.72
N ASP A 127 51.94 -18.91 5.63
CA ASP A 127 52.71 -17.67 5.60
C ASP A 127 53.68 -17.61 4.41
N GLY A 128 53.97 -16.40 3.90
CA GLY A 128 55.23 -16.16 3.21
C GLY A 128 55.27 -15.12 2.08
N ALA A 129 55.68 -13.90 2.45
CA ALA A 129 56.57 -12.98 1.74
C ALA A 129 56.09 -12.15 0.51
N ALA A 130 56.54 -10.89 0.55
CA ALA A 130 56.27 -9.76 -0.32
C ALA A 130 56.86 -9.85 -1.74
N GLU A 131 56.26 -9.12 -2.68
CA GLU A 131 56.93 -8.06 -3.47
C GLU A 131 55.90 -7.26 -4.28
N GLY A 132 56.13 -5.96 -4.43
CA GLY A 132 55.16 -4.99 -4.94
C GLY A 132 55.21 -4.76 -6.46
N ALA A 133 54.14 -4.15 -6.99
CA ALA A 133 54.19 -3.34 -8.20
C ALA A 133 52.93 -2.46 -8.34
N SER A 134 53.16 -1.20 -8.71
CA SER A 134 52.31 -0.27 -9.47
C SER A 134 50.81 -0.15 -9.16
N LYS A 135 50.46 0.97 -8.50
CA LYS A 135 49.13 1.59 -8.61
C LYS A 135 49.01 2.23 -10.00
N GLU A 136 48.31 1.57 -10.91
CA GLU A 136 47.59 2.26 -11.99
C GLU A 136 46.21 2.67 -11.45
N SER A 137 45.97 3.97 -11.43
CA SER A 137 44.67 4.54 -11.07
C SER A 137 43.76 4.47 -12.30
N GLU A 138 42.96 3.42 -12.41
CA GLU A 138 41.87 3.38 -13.37
C GLU A 138 40.73 4.31 -12.91
N ILE A 139 40.37 5.25 -13.77
CA ILE A 139 39.22 6.14 -13.59
C ILE A 139 37.97 5.33 -13.97
N ILE A 140 37.40 4.63 -12.99
CA ILE A 140 36.12 3.92 -13.16
C ILE A 140 34.99 4.94 -13.19
N THR A 141 34.22 4.94 -14.28
CA THR A 141 33.06 5.82 -14.48
C THR A 141 31.93 5.49 -13.50
N GLU A 142 31.03 6.44 -13.22
CA GLU A 142 29.93 6.23 -12.26
C GLU A 142 28.97 5.10 -12.69
N ALA A 143 28.82 4.85 -14.00
CA ALA A 143 28.02 3.75 -14.53
C ALA A 143 28.65 2.37 -14.27
N GLU A 144 29.97 2.23 -14.48
CA GLU A 144 30.67 0.98 -14.19
C GLU A 144 30.72 0.67 -12.68
N LYS A 145 30.78 1.69 -11.82
CA LYS A 145 30.67 1.50 -10.36
C LYS A 145 29.29 0.98 -9.94
N ASP A 146 28.24 1.38 -10.64
CA ASP A 146 26.86 0.95 -10.35
C ASP A 146 26.63 -0.50 -10.83
N ASP A 147 27.12 -0.83 -12.03
CA ASP A 147 27.09 -2.20 -12.57
C ASP A 147 27.91 -3.17 -11.72
N THR A 148 29.07 -2.75 -11.22
CA THR A 148 29.93 -3.59 -10.34
C THR A 148 29.25 -3.86 -9.00
N LYS A 149 28.60 -2.85 -8.39
CA LYS A 149 27.84 -3.03 -7.14
C LYS A 149 26.59 -3.88 -7.32
N ALA A 150 25.90 -3.74 -8.45
CA ALA A 150 24.76 -4.59 -8.78
C ALA A 150 25.19 -6.05 -8.98
N ALA A 151 26.32 -6.29 -9.66
CA ALA A 151 26.92 -7.61 -9.82
C ALA A 151 27.36 -8.22 -8.48
N GLU A 152 28.02 -7.46 -7.60
CA GLU A 152 28.39 -7.92 -6.24
C GLU A 152 27.17 -8.31 -5.38
N LYS A 153 26.06 -7.57 -5.51
CA LYS A 153 24.77 -7.90 -4.85
C LYS A 153 24.12 -9.17 -5.43
N LEU A 154 24.41 -9.51 -6.69
CA LEU A 154 23.91 -10.70 -7.39
C LEU A 154 24.74 -11.96 -7.10
N ASP A 155 26.03 -11.80 -6.83
CA ASP A 155 26.98 -12.90 -6.55
C ASP A 155 26.99 -13.35 -5.09
N LYS A 156 26.43 -12.55 -4.17
CA LYS A 156 26.15 -12.99 -2.79
C LYS A 156 24.97 -13.97 -2.78
N LYS A 157 25.18 -15.20 -3.26
CA LYS A 157 24.25 -16.31 -3.07
C LYS A 157 24.12 -16.55 -1.55
N PRO A 158 22.92 -16.39 -0.95
CA PRO A 158 22.71 -16.80 0.43
C PRO A 158 22.80 -18.32 0.46
N GLY A 159 23.92 -18.85 0.96
CA GLY A 159 24.04 -20.25 1.35
C GLY A 159 24.36 -21.28 0.26
N ASN A 160 23.80 -22.48 0.42
CA ASN A 160 24.35 -23.78 0.05
C ASN A 160 24.05 -24.27 -1.38
N GLY A 161 23.29 -23.53 -2.18
CA GLY A 161 22.78 -24.07 -3.44
C GLY A 161 21.31 -23.77 -3.68
N ARG A 162 20.55 -23.67 -2.59
CA ARG A 162 19.09 -23.59 -2.59
C ARG A 162 18.51 -22.41 -3.33
N VAL A 163 17.29 -22.63 -3.83
CA VAL A 163 16.49 -21.64 -4.53
C VAL A 163 15.10 -21.54 -3.91
N VAL A 164 14.58 -20.31 -3.88
CA VAL A 164 13.19 -20.00 -3.52
C VAL A 164 12.38 -19.85 -4.79
N VAL A 165 11.21 -20.49 -4.85
CA VAL A 165 10.25 -20.34 -5.94
C VAL A 165 9.03 -19.57 -5.44
N VAL A 166 8.90 -18.29 -5.79
CA VAL A 166 7.71 -17.50 -5.45
C VAL A 166 6.65 -17.62 -6.55
N HIS A 167 5.39 -17.82 -6.15
CA HIS A 167 4.29 -17.69 -7.10
C HIS A 167 3.01 -17.15 -6.48
N CYS A 168 2.14 -16.68 -7.36
CA CYS A 168 0.76 -16.32 -7.04
C CYS A 168 -0.12 -16.83 -8.18
N LYS A 169 -1.12 -16.07 -8.64
CA LYS A 169 -1.87 -16.41 -9.87
C LYS A 169 -1.06 -16.19 -11.14
N ALA A 170 -0.60 -14.96 -11.38
CA ALA A 170 0.14 -14.58 -12.59
C ALA A 170 1.66 -14.50 -12.39
N GLY A 171 2.14 -14.56 -11.15
CA GLY A 171 3.56 -14.35 -10.82
C GLY A 171 4.02 -12.90 -11.05
N LYS A 172 3.12 -11.91 -10.85
CA LYS A 172 3.37 -10.48 -11.12
C LYS A 172 3.33 -9.66 -9.83
N GLY A 173 2.19 -9.07 -9.45
CA GLY A 173 2.10 -8.12 -8.33
C GLY A 173 2.48 -8.71 -6.96
N ARG A 174 1.79 -9.78 -6.54
CA ARG A 174 2.04 -10.44 -5.23
C ARG A 174 3.46 -11.02 -5.14
N SER A 175 3.85 -11.83 -6.12
CA SER A 175 5.20 -12.42 -6.19
C SER A 175 6.29 -11.37 -6.29
N GLY A 176 6.08 -10.29 -7.05
CA GLY A 176 7.01 -9.18 -7.16
C GLY A 176 7.13 -8.39 -5.87
N THR A 177 6.02 -8.17 -5.15
CA THR A 177 6.04 -7.55 -3.82
C THR A 177 6.96 -8.35 -2.89
N MET A 178 6.76 -9.66 -2.78
CA MET A 178 7.56 -10.51 -1.90
C MET A 178 9.03 -10.65 -2.34
N ALA A 179 9.27 -10.82 -3.64
CA ALA A 179 10.64 -10.91 -4.18
C ALA A 179 11.40 -9.60 -3.97
N CYS A 180 10.79 -8.44 -4.24
CA CYS A 180 11.41 -7.14 -4.00
C CYS A 180 11.65 -6.91 -2.52
N SER A 181 10.67 -7.23 -1.66
CA SER A 181 10.83 -7.13 -0.20
C SER A 181 12.02 -7.92 0.30
N TYR A 182 12.23 -9.16 -0.18
CA TYR A 182 13.37 -9.98 0.21
C TYR A 182 14.71 -9.39 -0.24
N LEU A 183 14.79 -8.91 -1.48
CA LEU A 183 16.02 -8.27 -1.98
C LEU A 183 16.38 -7.03 -1.15
N ILE A 184 15.37 -6.29 -0.69
CA ILE A 184 15.56 -5.12 0.16
C ILE A 184 15.99 -5.54 1.57
N SER A 185 15.21 -6.40 2.24
CA SER A 185 15.37 -6.69 3.66
C SER A 185 16.54 -7.62 3.98
N GLU A 186 16.84 -8.58 3.09
CA GLU A 186 17.86 -9.61 3.30
C GLU A 186 19.11 -9.41 2.44
N CYS A 187 19.00 -8.71 1.31
CA CYS A 187 20.12 -8.56 0.36
C CYS A 187 20.67 -7.12 0.28
N GLY A 188 20.07 -6.15 0.97
CA GLY A 188 20.55 -4.76 1.02
C GLY A 188 20.36 -3.99 -0.29
N TRP A 189 19.37 -4.38 -1.10
CA TRP A 189 18.99 -3.63 -2.30
C TRP A 189 18.17 -2.41 -1.92
N SER A 190 18.30 -1.32 -2.67
CA SER A 190 17.33 -0.24 -2.62
C SER A 190 16.01 -0.69 -3.25
N LYS A 191 14.92 -0.01 -2.86
CA LYS A 191 13.60 -0.20 -3.47
C LYS A 191 13.63 -0.09 -4.99
N ALA A 192 14.31 0.92 -5.53
CA ALA A 192 14.38 1.17 -6.97
C ALA A 192 15.08 0.02 -7.70
N GLU A 193 16.26 -0.40 -7.22
CA GLU A 193 17.00 -1.53 -7.81
C GLU A 193 16.17 -2.82 -7.79
N ALA A 194 15.52 -3.14 -6.66
CA ALA A 194 14.73 -4.35 -6.53
C ALA A 194 13.53 -4.38 -7.50
N LEU A 195 12.80 -3.26 -7.62
CA LEU A 195 11.66 -3.13 -8.55
C LEU A 195 12.09 -3.20 -10.01
N VAL A 196 13.16 -2.49 -10.38
CA VAL A 196 13.71 -2.53 -11.75
C VAL A 196 14.13 -3.96 -12.09
N ARG A 197 14.89 -4.61 -11.20
CA ARG A 197 15.36 -5.97 -11.38
C ARG A 197 14.22 -6.96 -11.58
N PHE A 198 13.17 -6.87 -10.76
CA PHE A 198 12.01 -7.73 -10.91
C PHE A 198 11.29 -7.47 -12.24
N THR A 199 11.09 -6.20 -12.61
CA THR A 199 10.46 -5.82 -13.89
C THR A 199 11.24 -6.39 -15.07
N GLU A 200 12.55 -6.15 -15.15
CA GLU A 200 13.40 -6.59 -16.27
C GLU A 200 13.41 -8.11 -16.44
N ARG A 201 13.42 -8.85 -15.33
CA ARG A 201 13.43 -10.32 -15.37
C ARG A 201 12.05 -10.91 -15.63
N ARG A 202 10.98 -10.27 -15.15
CA ARG A 202 9.63 -10.84 -15.18
C ARG A 202 8.80 -10.39 -16.38
N MET A 203 8.98 -9.16 -16.83
CA MET A 203 8.16 -8.54 -17.87
C MET A 203 8.89 -8.53 -19.21
N ARG A 204 8.15 -8.63 -20.32
CA ARG A 204 8.74 -8.33 -21.63
C ARG A 204 8.95 -6.83 -21.77
N SER A 205 9.99 -6.42 -22.49
CA SER A 205 10.22 -5.00 -22.79
C SER A 205 8.96 -4.36 -23.40
N GLY A 206 8.55 -3.22 -22.86
CA GLY A 206 7.34 -2.50 -23.28
C GLY A 206 6.01 -2.95 -22.65
N PHE A 207 5.97 -4.01 -21.83
CA PHE A 207 4.73 -4.52 -21.21
C PHE A 207 4.44 -3.97 -19.79
N GLY A 208 5.11 -2.87 -19.43
CA GLY A 208 4.92 -2.18 -18.15
C GLY A 208 5.66 -2.82 -16.97
N GLN A 209 5.46 -2.24 -15.79
CA GLN A 209 6.17 -2.62 -14.56
C GLN A 209 5.70 -3.97 -14.01
N GLY A 210 6.60 -4.72 -13.38
CA GLY A 210 6.34 -5.99 -12.70
C GLY A 210 5.45 -5.81 -11.47
N VAL A 211 5.77 -4.85 -10.60
CA VAL A 211 4.86 -4.40 -9.54
C VAL A 211 4.37 -3.00 -9.91
N SER A 212 3.05 -2.83 -9.99
CA SER A 212 2.45 -1.59 -10.51
C SER A 212 1.26 -1.08 -9.70
N ILE A 213 0.77 -1.85 -8.73
CA ILE A 213 -0.38 -1.47 -7.91
C ILE A 213 0.11 -0.50 -6.82
N PRO A 214 -0.47 0.70 -6.70
CA PRO A 214 -0.01 1.72 -5.74
C PRO A 214 0.15 1.21 -4.31
N SER A 215 -0.81 0.47 -3.77
CA SER A 215 -0.68 -0.06 -2.40
C SER A 215 0.38 -1.15 -2.26
N GLN A 216 0.62 -1.97 -3.29
CA GLN A 216 1.76 -2.89 -3.28
C GLN A 216 3.09 -2.13 -3.25
N LEU A 217 3.21 -1.08 -4.06
CA LEU A 217 4.41 -0.22 -4.07
C LEU A 217 4.61 0.53 -2.75
N ARG A 218 3.53 0.93 -2.07
CA ARG A 218 3.56 1.51 -0.72
C ARG A 218 4.07 0.50 0.31
N TYR A 219 3.65 -0.75 0.23
CA TYR A 219 4.13 -1.78 1.16
C TYR A 219 5.58 -2.19 0.91
N VAL A 220 6.05 -2.18 -0.34
CA VAL A 220 7.49 -2.31 -0.64
C VAL A 220 8.28 -1.12 -0.04
N ASP A 221 7.70 0.08 -0.06
CA ASP A 221 8.27 1.25 0.64
C ASP A 221 8.37 1.04 2.15
N TYR A 222 7.27 0.57 2.77
CA TYR A 222 7.24 0.22 4.18
C TYR A 222 8.30 -0.81 4.54
N VAL A 223 8.54 -1.83 3.71
CA VAL A 223 9.63 -2.80 3.92
C VAL A 223 11.00 -2.13 3.88
N SER A 224 11.23 -1.21 2.94
CA SER A 224 12.47 -0.45 2.86
C SER A 224 12.71 0.37 4.14
N ARG A 225 11.67 1.07 4.62
CA ARG A 225 11.72 1.86 5.85
C ARG A 225 11.89 0.98 7.09
N TRP A 226 11.12 -0.10 7.20
CA TRP A 226 11.22 -1.11 8.26
C TRP A 226 12.63 -1.68 8.36
N THR A 227 13.24 -2.05 7.22
CA THR A 227 14.61 -2.57 7.16
C THR A 227 15.61 -1.53 7.66
N ALA A 228 15.51 -0.28 7.18
CA ALA A 228 16.37 0.81 7.62
C ALA A 228 16.20 1.15 9.12
N GLY A 229 14.98 1.00 9.64
CA GLY A 229 14.64 1.19 11.05
C GLY A 229 15.00 0.01 11.98
N GLY A 230 15.84 -0.92 11.52
CA GLY A 230 16.29 -2.06 12.33
C GLY A 230 15.23 -3.15 12.51
N LYS A 231 14.30 -3.26 11.55
CA LYS A 231 13.28 -4.31 11.46
C LYS A 231 12.35 -4.43 12.68
N LYS A 232 12.09 -3.31 13.34
CA LYS A 232 11.11 -3.23 14.43
C LYS A 232 9.74 -2.89 13.87
N TYR A 233 8.75 -3.72 14.15
CA TYR A 233 7.35 -3.46 13.80
C TYR A 233 6.46 -3.75 15.01
N VAL A 234 5.62 -2.78 15.37
CA VAL A 234 4.63 -2.92 16.45
C VAL A 234 3.26 -2.71 15.83
N GLU A 235 2.48 -3.78 15.80
CA GLU A 235 1.09 -3.75 15.37
C GLU A 235 0.22 -3.30 16.54
N ARG A 236 -0.67 -2.35 16.29
CA ARG A 236 -1.54 -1.76 17.30
C ARG A 236 -2.96 -1.62 16.74
N PRO A 237 -4.00 -1.81 17.56
CA PRO A 237 -5.35 -1.43 17.19
C PRO A 237 -5.43 0.07 16.90
N VAL A 238 -6.22 0.44 15.90
CA VAL A 238 -6.32 1.82 15.39
C VAL A 238 -7.76 2.26 15.43
N GLU A 239 -8.00 3.44 15.96
CA GLU A 239 -9.29 4.11 15.84
C GLU A 239 -9.29 5.05 14.63
N ILE A 240 -10.29 4.86 13.75
CA ILE A 240 -10.57 5.83 12.69
C ILE A 240 -11.50 6.90 13.26
N ILE A 241 -10.99 8.12 13.33
CA ILE A 241 -11.69 9.25 13.92
C ILE A 241 -12.57 9.91 12.86
N GLU A 242 -11.98 10.25 11.71
CA GLU A 242 -12.69 10.90 10.60
C GLU A 242 -12.11 10.52 9.24
N VAL A 243 -12.96 10.51 8.21
CA VAL A 243 -12.54 10.43 6.80
C VAL A 243 -13.01 11.67 6.08
N HIS A 244 -12.09 12.52 5.65
CA HIS A 244 -12.37 13.76 4.94
C HIS A 244 -12.22 13.52 3.45
N THR A 245 -13.22 13.90 2.67
CA THR A 245 -13.20 13.76 1.22
C THR A 245 -13.42 15.12 0.57
N TRP A 246 -12.74 15.36 -0.54
CA TRP A 246 -12.93 16.56 -1.34
C TRP A 246 -13.38 16.18 -2.73
N GLY A 247 -14.34 16.94 -3.27
CA GLY A 247 -14.93 16.63 -4.56
C GLY A 247 -15.77 15.37 -4.53
N LEU A 248 -16.39 15.01 -3.40
CA LEU A 248 -17.20 13.79 -3.35
C LEU A 248 -18.34 13.90 -4.36
N ARG A 249 -18.45 12.90 -5.25
CA ARG A 249 -19.53 12.82 -6.23
C ARG A 249 -20.73 12.09 -5.62
N GLU A 250 -21.91 12.32 -6.19
CA GLU A 250 -23.13 11.62 -5.79
C GLU A 250 -23.00 10.09 -5.99
N GLY A 251 -23.64 9.33 -5.10
CA GLY A 251 -23.73 7.87 -5.18
C GLY A 251 -22.47 7.14 -4.72
N VAL A 252 -21.57 7.80 -4.00
CA VAL A 252 -20.34 7.18 -3.46
C VAL A 252 -20.60 6.56 -2.10
N LYS A 253 -20.34 5.25 -2.03
CA LYS A 253 -20.19 4.48 -0.79
C LYS A 253 -18.75 4.63 -0.31
N VAL A 254 -18.59 4.96 0.97
CA VAL A 254 -17.29 4.99 1.65
C VAL A 254 -17.30 3.92 2.73
N ALA A 255 -16.31 3.04 2.69
CA ALA A 255 -16.19 1.93 3.64
C ALA A 255 -14.76 1.83 4.18
N VAL A 256 -14.66 1.31 5.40
CA VAL A 256 -13.40 0.95 6.06
C VAL A 256 -13.31 -0.57 6.06
N GLU A 257 -12.25 -1.12 5.49
CA GLU A 257 -12.02 -2.56 5.39
C GLU A 257 -10.69 -2.95 6.05
N ILE A 258 -10.61 -4.20 6.52
CA ILE A 258 -9.44 -4.79 7.15
C ILE A 258 -9.18 -6.18 6.58
N PHE A 259 -8.02 -6.75 6.90
CA PHE A 259 -7.73 -8.15 6.64
C PHE A 259 -8.43 -9.07 7.65
N GLY A 260 -9.18 -10.03 7.14
CA GLY A 260 -9.82 -11.12 7.89
C GLY A 260 -9.24 -12.49 7.55
N GLU A 261 -9.62 -13.51 8.30
CA GLU A 261 -9.20 -14.91 8.13
C GLU A 261 -7.68 -15.09 7.93
N GLU A 262 -6.86 -14.64 8.89
CA GLU A 262 -5.39 -14.71 8.81
C GLU A 262 -4.82 -13.99 7.57
N GLY A 263 -5.51 -12.95 7.07
CA GLY A 263 -5.07 -12.20 5.90
C GLY A 263 -5.65 -12.68 4.57
N LYS A 264 -6.44 -13.74 4.55
CA LYS A 264 -6.99 -14.34 3.31
C LYS A 264 -8.18 -13.58 2.74
N LYS A 265 -8.95 -12.89 3.58
CA LYS A 265 -10.14 -12.15 3.14
C LYS A 265 -10.04 -10.67 3.48
N ILE A 266 -10.80 -9.88 2.75
CA ILE A 266 -11.03 -8.48 3.08
C ILE A 266 -12.42 -8.43 3.72
N GLU A 267 -12.48 -7.90 4.92
CA GLU A 267 -13.71 -7.76 5.69
C GLU A 267 -14.04 -6.28 5.83
N THR A 268 -15.29 -5.93 5.54
CA THR A 268 -15.78 -4.56 5.76
C THR A 268 -16.03 -4.36 7.25
N ALA A 269 -15.23 -3.51 7.88
CA ALA A 269 -15.40 -3.15 9.29
C ALA A 269 -16.48 -2.08 9.49
N HIS A 270 -16.59 -1.13 8.55
CA HIS A 270 -17.60 -0.07 8.62
C HIS A 270 -18.04 0.41 7.25
N ILE A 271 -19.30 0.82 7.12
CA ILE A 271 -19.83 1.53 5.95
C ILE A 271 -20.49 2.80 6.46
N PHE A 272 -20.03 3.96 5.99
CA PHE A 272 -20.57 5.22 6.46
C PHE A 272 -21.98 5.49 5.92
N SER A 273 -22.91 5.70 6.85
CA SER A 273 -24.29 6.09 6.57
C SER A 273 -24.39 7.59 6.25
N LYS A 274 -25.58 8.06 5.85
CA LYS A 274 -25.84 9.49 5.64
C LYS A 274 -25.78 10.30 6.95
N LYS A 275 -26.12 9.70 8.08
CA LYS A 275 -26.10 10.36 9.41
C LYS A 275 -24.68 10.68 9.89
N GLU A 276 -23.71 9.94 9.37
CA GLU A 276 -22.29 10.11 9.69
C GLU A 276 -21.60 11.10 8.73
N ARG A 277 -22.35 11.71 7.80
CA ARG A 277 -21.85 12.68 6.82
C ARG A 277 -22.10 14.10 7.30
N LEU A 278 -21.04 14.90 7.31
CA LEU A 278 -21.07 16.32 7.57
C LEU A 278 -20.59 17.03 6.30
N VAL A 279 -21.51 17.67 5.58
CA VAL A 279 -21.19 18.49 4.41
C VAL A 279 -20.61 19.81 4.90
N VAL A 280 -19.39 20.13 4.48
CA VAL A 280 -18.78 21.41 4.79
C VAL A 280 -19.20 22.41 3.72
N GLU A 281 -20.14 23.30 4.05
CA GLU A 281 -20.54 24.37 3.15
C GLU A 281 -19.36 25.33 2.91
N GLY A 282 -18.84 25.31 1.69
CA GLY A 282 -17.91 26.32 1.23
C GLY A 282 -18.66 27.63 0.99
N GLY A 283 -18.74 28.49 2.00
CA GLY A 283 -18.95 29.92 1.75
C GLY A 283 -17.79 30.40 0.88
N SER A 284 -18.03 30.52 -0.43
CA SER A 284 -16.99 30.79 -1.43
C SER A 284 -16.19 32.04 -1.08
N PRO A 285 -14.90 31.93 -0.69
CA PRO A 285 -14.03 33.08 -0.63
C PRO A 285 -13.30 33.12 -1.96
N GLY A 286 -13.78 33.94 -2.87
CA GLY A 286 -12.91 34.44 -3.93
C GLY A 286 -11.63 35.02 -3.31
N GLY A 287 -10.49 34.38 -3.58
CA GLY A 287 -9.16 35.01 -3.67
C GLY A 287 -8.57 35.81 -2.49
N SER A 288 -9.09 35.76 -1.24
CA SER A 288 -8.62 36.66 -0.16
C SER A 288 -8.00 36.00 1.08
N GLY A 289 -8.16 34.68 1.27
CA GLY A 289 -7.89 34.02 2.57
C GLY A 289 -6.44 34.06 3.08
N PHE A 290 -5.44 34.29 2.22
CA PHE A 290 -4.04 34.34 2.65
C PHE A 290 -3.63 35.70 3.24
N LYS A 291 -4.31 36.79 2.85
CA LYS A 291 -3.94 38.15 3.28
C LYS A 291 -4.50 38.50 4.66
N ASP A 292 -5.64 37.94 5.02
CA ASP A 292 -6.25 38.12 6.35
C ASP A 292 -5.48 37.34 7.43
N TRP A 293 -4.96 36.15 7.11
CA TRP A 293 -4.11 35.39 8.02
C TRP A 293 -2.79 36.12 8.36
N VAL A 294 -2.18 36.77 7.37
CA VAL A 294 -0.93 37.54 7.56
C VAL A 294 -1.18 38.86 8.32
N THR A 295 -2.35 39.47 8.16
CA THR A 295 -2.69 40.72 8.86
C THR A 295 -2.98 40.47 10.34
N ASP A 296 -3.53 39.31 10.70
CA ASP A 296 -3.85 38.92 12.08
C ASP A 296 -2.61 38.52 12.89
N MET A 297 -1.54 38.04 12.23
CA MET A 297 -0.24 37.77 12.88
C MET A 297 0.58 39.05 13.20
N ALA A 298 0.20 40.21 12.65
CA ALA A 298 1.00 41.43 12.76
C ALA A 298 0.61 42.35 13.94
N ASN A 299 -0.44 42.01 14.70
CA ASN A 299 -0.86 42.81 15.86
C ASN A 299 -0.36 42.20 17.18
N PRO A 300 0.45 42.92 17.98
CA PRO A 300 0.84 42.46 19.31
C PRO A 300 -0.34 42.54 20.29
N ALA A 301 -0.53 41.47 21.07
CA ALA A 301 -1.60 41.33 22.05
C ALA A 301 -1.51 42.34 23.23
N PRO A 302 -2.64 42.79 23.81
CA PRO A 302 -2.66 43.71 24.94
C PRO A 302 -2.36 43.01 26.28
N ALA A 303 -1.78 43.77 27.22
CA ALA A 303 -1.35 43.32 28.55
C ALA A 303 -2.53 42.92 29.49
N PRO A 304 -2.33 42.00 30.45
CA PRO A 304 -3.39 41.56 31.36
C PRO A 304 -3.64 42.56 32.51
N PRO A 305 -4.89 42.66 33.03
CA PRO A 305 -5.23 43.62 34.07
C PRO A 305 -4.84 43.15 35.48
N SER A 306 -4.33 44.11 36.27
CA SER A 306 -4.04 43.98 37.70
C SER A 306 -5.30 44.05 38.57
N LYS A 307 -5.33 43.33 39.71
CA LYS A 307 -5.60 43.89 41.05
C LYS A 307 -5.41 42.88 42.21
N SER A 308 -4.39 43.18 43.01
CA SER A 308 -4.28 43.17 44.48
C SER A 308 -4.91 42.06 45.35
N ARG A 309 -4.06 41.40 46.16
CA ARG A 309 -4.20 41.42 47.63
C ARG A 309 -2.84 41.23 48.32
N THR A 310 -2.46 42.21 49.13
CA THR A 310 -1.28 42.28 50.00
C THR A 310 -1.46 41.44 51.25
N ILE A 311 -0.47 40.64 51.67
CA ILE A 311 -0.02 40.48 53.07
C ILE A 311 1.49 40.18 53.03
N ALA A 312 2.25 40.96 53.79
CA ALA A 312 3.70 40.87 53.97
C ALA A 312 4.09 39.72 54.91
N LEU A 313 5.28 39.15 54.69
CA LEU A 313 6.08 38.55 55.76
C LEU A 313 7.57 38.70 55.43
N ASP A 314 8.23 39.31 56.41
CA ASP A 314 9.63 39.63 56.61
C ASP A 314 10.49 38.37 56.75
N GLY A 315 11.81 38.47 56.50
CA GLY A 315 12.73 37.35 56.70
C GLY A 315 14.03 37.39 55.89
N THR A 316 14.84 38.40 56.17
CA THR A 316 16.32 38.50 56.06
C THR A 316 17.14 37.19 56.05
N TYR A 317 18.18 37.15 55.21
CA TYR A 317 19.60 36.71 55.43
C TYR A 317 20.34 36.98 54.10
N GLY A 318 21.18 38.00 53.97
CA GLY A 318 22.61 38.00 54.35
C GLY A 318 23.47 37.62 53.12
N ASN A 319 24.05 38.61 52.42
CA ASN A 319 25.49 39.01 52.48
C ASN A 319 26.40 38.06 51.63
N GLU A 320 27.38 38.43 50.80
CA GLU A 320 28.15 39.63 50.47
C GLU A 320 28.85 39.47 49.10
N ASN A 321 29.38 40.58 48.60
CA ASN A 321 30.63 40.74 47.83
C ASN A 321 30.62 40.58 46.29
N GLU A 322 30.35 41.73 45.67
CA GLU A 322 31.12 42.32 44.57
C GLU A 322 32.61 42.54 44.96
N PRO A 323 33.56 42.73 44.02
CA PRO A 323 33.75 44.07 43.44
C PRO A 323 34.11 44.11 41.92
N THR A 324 33.44 45.05 41.21
CA THR A 324 33.98 46.17 40.40
C THR A 324 35.44 46.09 39.88
N ALA A 325 35.85 46.56 38.69
CA ALA A 325 35.48 47.81 38.01
C ALA A 325 36.09 47.88 36.59
N ALA A 326 35.45 48.70 35.72
CA ALA A 326 36.03 49.72 34.80
C ALA A 326 37.04 49.28 33.72
N SER A 327 37.09 49.78 32.48
CA SER A 327 36.63 51.03 31.88
C SER A 327 36.89 50.99 30.35
N GLU A 328 35.97 51.57 29.56
CA GLU A 328 36.23 52.19 28.24
C GLU A 328 37.18 53.42 28.37
N PRO A 329 37.61 54.20 27.33
CA PRO A 329 37.04 54.36 25.98
C PRO A 329 38.04 54.62 24.82
N ALA A 330 37.50 54.79 23.60
CA ALA A 330 37.76 55.93 22.68
C ALA A 330 37.87 55.53 21.18
N THR A 331 36.93 56.07 20.39
CA THR A 331 36.96 56.37 18.94
C THR A 331 37.64 57.75 18.73
N PRO A 332 37.79 58.39 17.53
CA PRO A 332 37.09 58.18 16.24
C PRO A 332 37.91 58.48 14.94
N ALA A 333 37.17 58.60 13.81
CA ALA A 333 37.48 59.22 12.50
C ALA A 333 37.96 58.28 11.36
N THR A 334 37.59 58.38 10.07
CA THR A 334 36.66 59.23 9.27
C THR A 334 36.58 58.66 7.83
N ASN A 335 35.38 58.74 7.22
CA ASN A 335 35.02 59.00 5.81
C ASN A 335 35.73 58.38 4.57
N ASN A 336 34.87 57.76 3.74
CA ASN A 336 34.57 58.06 2.32
C ASN A 336 34.92 57.06 1.18
N SER A 337 33.84 56.74 0.45
CA SER A 337 33.67 56.47 -1.00
C SER A 337 34.18 55.18 -1.66
N SER A 338 33.19 54.40 -2.14
CA SER A 338 33.17 53.33 -3.16
C SER A 338 33.52 53.84 -4.60
N PRO A 339 33.41 53.07 -5.71
CA PRO A 339 33.14 51.62 -5.90
C PRO A 339 34.01 50.91 -6.98
N SER A 340 34.05 49.56 -6.98
CA SER A 340 34.01 48.73 -8.21
C SER A 340 33.99 47.22 -7.92
N VAL A 341 32.86 46.59 -8.28
CA VAL A 341 32.65 45.33 -9.01
C VAL A 341 33.73 44.22 -8.93
N ASP A 342 33.42 43.06 -8.35
CA ASP A 342 33.22 41.78 -9.06
C ASP A 342 32.91 40.59 -8.10
N LYS A 343 32.16 39.61 -8.63
CA LYS A 343 31.66 38.34 -8.05
C LYS A 343 32.65 37.54 -7.17
N PRO A 344 32.18 36.71 -6.20
CA PRO A 344 31.95 35.27 -6.47
C PRO A 344 30.74 34.66 -5.70
N THR A 345 29.95 33.77 -6.32
CA THR A 345 30.00 32.30 -6.22
C THR A 345 29.38 31.70 -4.94
N ALA A 346 28.34 30.90 -5.18
CA ALA A 346 27.81 29.73 -4.46
C ALA A 346 28.24 29.48 -3.01
N LEU A 347 27.25 29.34 -2.12
CA LEU A 347 27.33 28.43 -0.97
C LEU A 347 25.93 28.03 -0.48
N ALA A 348 25.81 26.74 -0.17
CA ALA A 348 24.64 26.05 0.35
C ALA A 348 24.15 26.57 1.72
N PRO A 349 22.91 26.22 2.12
CA PRO A 349 22.57 25.98 3.52
C PRO A 349 22.05 24.54 3.67
N LYS A 350 22.72 23.63 4.38
CA LYS A 350 22.69 23.44 5.85
C LYS A 350 21.31 23.67 6.47
N ILE A 351 20.57 22.57 6.50
CA ILE A 351 19.39 22.30 7.31
C ILE A 351 19.79 22.27 8.79
N GLY A 352 19.08 23.01 9.62
CA GLY A 352 19.10 22.94 11.07
C GLY A 352 17.68 22.78 11.59
N LEU A 353 17.44 21.67 12.28
CA LEU A 353 16.19 21.32 12.97
C LEU A 353 15.76 22.39 13.98
N ALA A 354 14.44 22.61 14.09
CA ALA A 354 13.79 22.85 15.38
C ALA A 354 12.30 22.49 15.30
N ALA A 355 11.96 21.31 15.84
CA ALA A 355 10.60 20.95 16.21
C ALA A 355 10.18 21.73 17.46
N LYS A 356 9.01 22.39 17.45
CA LYS A 356 8.24 22.69 18.67
C LYS A 356 6.72 22.68 18.39
N SER A 357 6.08 21.64 18.93
CA SER A 357 4.76 21.61 19.59
C SER A 357 3.70 22.65 19.18
N ALA A 358 2.65 22.18 18.51
CA ALA A 358 1.36 22.87 18.45
C ALA A 358 0.37 22.14 19.36
N LYS A 359 0.10 22.74 20.52
CA LYS A 359 -0.99 22.38 21.43
C LYS A 359 -1.89 23.61 21.52
N VAL A 360 -3.20 23.41 21.43
CA VAL A 360 -4.29 24.40 21.64
C VAL A 360 -4.55 25.29 20.40
N SER A 361 -5.75 25.39 19.80
CA SER A 361 -7.11 25.25 20.32
C SER A 361 -8.10 24.83 19.23
N ALA A 362 -8.76 23.68 19.41
CA ALA A 362 -9.95 23.27 18.67
C ALA A 362 -11.25 23.90 19.25
N SER A 363 -11.14 24.94 20.08
CA SER A 363 -12.27 25.46 20.86
C SER A 363 -12.88 26.76 20.32
N ALA A 364 -12.38 27.33 19.22
CA ALA A 364 -12.93 28.57 18.64
C ALA A 364 -14.06 28.33 17.62
N ALA A 365 -14.16 27.13 17.04
CA ALA A 365 -15.22 26.81 16.06
C ALA A 365 -16.59 26.53 16.70
N ILE A 366 -16.64 26.25 18.01
CA ILE A 366 -17.86 25.81 18.71
C ILE A 366 -18.75 27.00 19.15
N GLN A 367 -18.26 28.24 19.17
CA GLN A 367 -19.04 29.40 19.66
C GLN A 367 -19.83 30.19 18.60
N ARG A 368 -19.84 29.78 17.32
CA ARG A 368 -20.63 30.48 16.28
C ARG A 368 -21.80 29.67 15.70
N ALA A 369 -22.05 28.45 16.17
CA ALA A 369 -23.14 27.60 15.69
C ALA A 369 -24.47 27.78 16.44
N ALA A 370 -24.65 28.92 17.13
CA ALA A 370 -25.84 29.20 17.93
C ALA A 370 -26.55 30.47 17.46
N THR A 371 -26.92 30.55 16.19
CA THR A 371 -28.07 31.34 15.72
C THR A 371 -28.34 31.07 14.22
N GLY A 372 -29.48 30.46 13.91
CA GLY A 372 -30.30 30.88 12.77
C GLY A 372 -30.36 29.99 11.52
N LYS A 373 -31.50 29.28 11.43
CA LYS A 373 -32.32 28.97 10.24
C LYS A 373 -31.90 27.79 9.34
N GLU A 374 -32.66 26.70 9.45
CA GLU A 374 -32.67 25.56 8.52
C GLU A 374 -33.26 25.99 7.15
N PRO A 375 -32.63 25.61 6.02
CA PRO A 375 -33.26 25.60 4.71
C PRO A 375 -33.65 24.18 4.26
N ASP A 376 -34.70 24.15 3.44
CA ASP A 376 -35.37 22.99 2.85
C ASP A 376 -34.52 22.19 1.84
N SER A 377 -34.97 20.96 1.61
CA SER A 377 -34.31 19.77 1.08
C SER A 377 -33.99 19.67 -0.42
N ASP A 378 -33.10 18.71 -0.74
CA ASP A 378 -33.03 17.87 -1.95
C ASP A 378 -32.33 18.35 -3.24
N ALA A 379 -31.15 18.96 -3.11
CA ALA A 379 -30.19 18.99 -4.21
C ALA A 379 -28.74 18.86 -3.73
N GLU A 380 -28.19 17.63 -3.70
CA GLU A 380 -26.75 17.41 -3.49
C GLU A 380 -25.98 17.86 -4.75
N ALA A 381 -25.51 19.11 -4.75
CA ALA A 381 -24.57 19.58 -5.75
C ALA A 381 -23.23 18.82 -5.59
N GLY A 382 -22.98 17.83 -6.47
CA GLY A 382 -21.73 17.06 -6.45
C GLY A 382 -20.48 17.94 -6.54
N GLY A 383 -19.41 17.54 -5.84
CA GLY A 383 -18.14 18.31 -5.77
C GLY A 383 -17.79 18.90 -4.40
N GLN A 384 -18.55 18.56 -3.35
CA GLN A 384 -18.40 19.12 -2.01
C GLN A 384 -17.26 18.50 -1.20
N ALA A 385 -16.83 19.21 -0.15
CA ALA A 385 -16.01 18.67 0.92
C ALA A 385 -16.93 18.00 1.97
N VAL A 386 -16.70 16.72 2.25
CA VAL A 386 -17.54 15.94 3.17
C VAL A 386 -16.64 15.27 4.20
N ILE A 387 -16.99 15.45 5.47
CA ILE A 387 -16.37 14.76 6.60
C ILE A 387 -17.27 13.62 7.02
N PHE A 388 -16.72 12.42 7.02
CA PHE A 388 -17.35 11.22 7.56
C PHE A 388 -16.84 10.98 8.97
N ARG A 389 -17.73 10.97 9.96
CA ARG A 389 -17.38 10.69 11.37
C ARG A 389 -18.21 9.50 11.85
N PRO A 390 -17.59 8.39 12.29
CA PRO A 390 -18.32 7.25 12.82
C PRO A 390 -19.23 7.68 13.98
N SER A 391 -20.46 7.13 14.04
CA SER A 391 -21.39 7.43 15.13
C SER A 391 -20.97 6.80 16.47
N GLU A 392 -20.21 5.70 16.39
CA GLU A 392 -19.59 5.01 17.52
C GLU A 392 -18.08 4.87 17.26
N PRO A 393 -17.23 4.81 18.30
CA PRO A 393 -15.78 4.65 18.12
C PRO A 393 -15.44 3.44 17.24
N LEU A 394 -14.84 3.71 16.06
CA LEU A 394 -14.45 2.68 15.09
C LEU A 394 -13.03 2.20 15.38
N ILE A 395 -12.89 1.25 16.30
CA ILE A 395 -11.60 0.66 16.68
C ILE A 395 -11.36 -0.63 15.88
N LEU A 396 -10.34 -0.60 15.04
CA LEU A 396 -9.89 -1.70 14.20
C LEU A 396 -8.81 -2.52 14.93
N PRO A 397 -8.83 -3.86 14.84
CA PRO A 397 -7.91 -4.74 15.56
C PRO A 397 -6.49 -4.76 14.98
N SER A 398 -6.29 -4.29 13.75
CA SER A 398 -5.01 -4.31 13.03
C SER A 398 -4.62 -2.91 12.54
N SER A 399 -3.33 -2.75 12.25
CA SER A 399 -2.80 -1.50 11.68
C SER A 399 -2.91 -1.43 10.15
N ASP A 400 -3.18 -2.53 9.46
CA ASP A 400 -3.40 -2.51 8.01
C ASP A 400 -4.85 -2.12 7.71
N ILE A 401 -5.05 -0.91 7.18
CA ILE A 401 -6.37 -0.31 7.00
C ILE A 401 -6.60 -0.02 5.52
N ASN A 402 -7.78 -0.38 5.04
CA ASN A 402 -8.25 -0.04 3.71
C ASN A 402 -9.40 0.97 3.77
N ILE A 403 -9.33 2.01 2.94
CA ILE A 403 -10.48 2.85 2.64
C ILE A 403 -10.96 2.54 1.22
N ASP A 404 -12.22 2.12 1.10
CA ASP A 404 -12.86 1.73 -0.14
C ASP A 404 -13.91 2.76 -0.57
N PHE A 405 -13.86 3.11 -1.85
CA PHE A 405 -14.78 4.01 -2.52
C PHE A 405 -15.43 3.29 -3.69
N GLU A 406 -16.74 3.11 -3.60
CA GLU A 406 -17.54 2.51 -4.67
C GLU A 406 -18.62 3.49 -5.11
N ARG A 407 -18.56 3.94 -6.36
CA ARG A 407 -19.58 4.82 -6.93
C ARG A 407 -20.60 4.02 -7.71
N ARG A 408 -21.88 4.23 -7.38
CA ARG A 408 -23.02 3.64 -8.08
C ARG A 408 -23.85 4.73 -8.74
N HIS A 409 -24.33 4.43 -9.94
CA HIS A 409 -25.30 5.24 -10.65
C HIS A 409 -26.56 4.41 -10.90
N ARG A 410 -27.73 4.97 -10.65
CA ARG A 410 -29.00 4.29 -10.91
C ARG A 410 -29.20 4.21 -12.43
N ALA A 411 -29.34 3.00 -12.96
CA ALA A 411 -29.74 2.79 -14.34
C ALA A 411 -31.28 2.77 -14.44
N ARG A 412 -31.82 2.82 -15.66
CA ARG A 412 -33.27 2.64 -15.90
C ARG A 412 -33.69 1.24 -15.40
N TYR A 413 -34.91 1.11 -14.91
CA TYR A 413 -35.52 -0.15 -14.43
C TYR A 413 -34.94 -0.74 -13.13
N GLY A 414 -34.54 0.10 -12.16
CA GLY A 414 -34.20 -0.36 -10.80
C GLY A 414 -32.83 -1.05 -10.64
N MET A 415 -32.06 -1.18 -11.72
CA MET A 415 -30.70 -1.73 -11.66
C MET A 415 -29.68 -0.65 -11.29
N THR A 416 -28.66 -1.00 -10.50
CA THR A 416 -27.55 -0.08 -10.18
C THR A 416 -26.30 -0.44 -10.97
N MET A 417 -25.67 0.55 -11.60
CA MET A 417 -24.40 0.35 -12.29
C MET A 417 -23.26 0.85 -11.39
N VAL A 418 -22.30 -0.02 -11.09
CA VAL A 418 -21.03 0.39 -10.47
C VAL A 418 -20.19 1.07 -11.54
N THR A 419 -19.98 2.38 -11.40
CA THR A 419 -19.27 3.20 -12.38
C THR A 419 -17.82 3.43 -12.00
N SER A 420 -17.49 3.29 -10.70
CA SER A 420 -16.15 3.56 -10.19
C SER A 420 -15.83 2.70 -8.98
N VAL A 421 -14.60 2.18 -8.91
CA VAL A 421 -14.05 1.48 -7.75
C VAL A 421 -12.64 1.99 -7.54
N ALA A 422 -12.38 2.57 -6.36
CA ALA A 422 -11.05 2.96 -5.93
C ALA A 422 -10.87 2.61 -4.46
N HIS A 423 -9.67 2.20 -4.08
CA HIS A 423 -9.35 1.91 -2.69
C HIS A 423 -7.89 2.22 -2.40
N VAL A 424 -7.54 2.29 -1.12
CA VAL A 424 -6.16 2.51 -0.69
C VAL A 424 -5.89 1.77 0.60
N TRP A 425 -4.77 1.06 0.64
CA TRP A 425 -4.22 0.50 1.88
C TRP A 425 -3.13 1.41 2.43
N PHE A 426 -3.18 1.66 3.73
CA PHE A 426 -2.14 2.34 4.50
C PHE A 426 -1.97 1.65 5.86
N ASN A 427 -0.86 1.94 6.54
CA ASN A 427 -0.59 1.40 7.87
C ASN A 427 -0.05 2.50 8.80
N PRO A 428 -0.80 2.89 9.85
CA PRO A 428 -0.44 3.97 10.78
C PRO A 428 0.93 3.84 11.46
N PHE A 429 1.47 2.63 11.63
CA PHE A 429 2.83 2.49 12.15
C PHE A 429 3.85 3.18 11.23
N PHE A 430 3.67 3.05 9.91
CA PHE A 430 4.57 3.67 8.93
C PHE A 430 4.19 5.12 8.65
N GLU A 431 2.90 5.43 8.58
CA GLU A 431 2.44 6.81 8.39
C GLU A 431 2.76 7.70 9.59
N GLY A 432 2.87 7.13 10.79
CA GLY A 432 3.36 7.77 12.02
C GLY A 432 4.88 7.67 12.22
N ASN A 433 5.68 7.44 11.17
CA ASN A 433 7.15 7.45 11.26
C ASN A 433 7.77 6.42 12.23
N GLY A 434 7.10 5.28 12.45
CA GLY A 434 7.56 4.23 13.37
C GLY A 434 9.00 3.78 13.16
N PRO A 435 9.42 3.38 11.93
CA PRO A 435 10.81 2.98 11.67
C PRO A 435 11.82 4.09 11.97
N GLU A 436 11.53 5.32 11.60
CA GLU A 436 12.39 6.49 11.78
C GLU A 436 12.52 6.87 13.26
N GLN A 437 11.52 6.51 14.07
CA GLN A 437 11.47 6.74 15.52
C GLN A 437 11.85 5.50 16.34
N GLY A 438 12.64 4.58 15.76
CA GLY A 438 13.18 3.41 16.46
C GLY A 438 12.14 2.37 16.87
N GLY A 439 11.04 2.27 16.10
CA GLY A 439 9.91 1.39 16.36
C GLY A 439 8.78 2.01 17.17
N LYS A 440 8.81 3.33 17.41
CA LYS A 440 7.81 4.06 18.21
C LYS A 440 7.06 5.07 17.32
N PRO A 441 5.95 4.69 16.68
CA PRO A 441 5.22 5.59 15.80
C PRO A 441 4.52 6.71 16.57
N ASP A 442 4.17 7.78 15.87
CA ASP A 442 3.29 8.85 16.36
C ASP A 442 1.96 8.26 16.85
N GLU A 443 1.44 8.75 17.99
CA GLU A 443 0.22 8.21 18.61
C GLU A 443 -1.06 8.49 17.79
N ASN A 444 -1.00 9.47 16.90
CA ASN A 444 -2.08 9.88 16.00
C ASN A 444 -1.50 10.53 14.75
N GLY A 445 -2.31 10.65 13.72
CA GLY A 445 -1.89 11.27 12.49
C GLY A 445 -3.01 11.42 11.46
N VAL A 446 -2.62 11.92 10.29
CA VAL A 446 -3.49 12.06 9.13
C VAL A 446 -2.82 11.39 7.93
N PHE A 447 -3.51 10.44 7.32
CA PHE A 447 -3.10 9.85 6.05
C PHE A 447 -3.82 10.55 4.90
N GLU A 448 -3.08 11.10 3.93
CA GLU A 448 -3.67 11.79 2.78
C GLU A 448 -3.30 11.14 1.44
N ILE A 449 -4.26 11.07 0.53
CA ILE A 449 -4.00 10.59 -0.83
C ILE A 449 -4.99 11.16 -1.86
N GLU A 450 -4.45 11.47 -3.04
CA GLU A 450 -5.23 11.89 -4.21
C GLU A 450 -5.82 10.68 -4.96
N TRP A 451 -6.98 10.87 -5.60
CA TRP A 451 -7.66 9.84 -6.38
C TRP A 451 -6.73 9.14 -7.37
N ASP A 452 -5.89 9.88 -8.09
CA ASP A 452 -5.03 9.33 -9.13
C ASP A 452 -3.94 8.40 -8.57
N LYS A 453 -3.60 8.51 -7.28
CA LYS A 453 -2.63 7.67 -6.56
C LYS A 453 -3.26 6.48 -5.82
N MET A 454 -4.59 6.37 -5.80
CA MET A 454 -5.31 5.21 -5.25
C MET A 454 -5.26 4.00 -6.18
N ASP A 455 -5.46 2.82 -5.61
CA ASP A 455 -5.72 1.60 -6.37
C ASP A 455 -7.07 1.69 -7.10
N GLY A 456 -7.25 0.89 -8.14
CA GLY A 456 -8.48 0.85 -8.93
C GLY A 456 -9.10 -0.53 -9.01
N ILE A 457 -9.82 -0.76 -10.11
CA ILE A 457 -10.38 -2.06 -10.44
C ILE A 457 -9.24 -3.08 -10.42
N LYS A 458 -9.52 -4.22 -9.81
CA LYS A 458 -8.64 -5.38 -9.65
C LYS A 458 -7.56 -5.47 -10.75
N GLY A 459 -6.32 -5.16 -10.38
CA GLY A 459 -5.16 -5.30 -11.27
C GLY A 459 -4.95 -4.23 -12.33
N SER A 460 -5.63 -3.10 -12.22
CA SER A 460 -5.48 -1.97 -13.12
C SER A 460 -5.43 -0.63 -12.38
N LEU A 461 -4.85 0.39 -13.04
CA LEU A 461 -4.97 1.79 -12.62
C LEU A 461 -6.33 2.41 -13.00
N ARG A 462 -7.17 1.68 -13.74
CA ARG A 462 -8.49 2.17 -14.16
C ARG A 462 -9.43 2.10 -12.96
N LYS A 463 -9.90 3.26 -12.54
CA LYS A 463 -10.83 3.43 -11.41
C LYS A 463 -12.28 3.65 -11.84
N GLY A 464 -12.54 3.67 -13.15
CA GLY A 464 -13.81 4.16 -13.70
C GLY A 464 -13.87 5.69 -13.70
N THR A 465 -15.07 6.25 -13.63
CA THR A 465 -15.26 7.71 -13.51
C THR A 465 -14.70 8.20 -12.17
N ARG A 466 -14.22 9.44 -12.08
CA ARG A 466 -13.71 9.96 -10.80
C ARG A 466 -14.85 10.06 -9.77
N ALA A 467 -14.66 9.47 -8.58
CA ALA A 467 -15.66 9.48 -7.50
C ALA A 467 -15.39 10.56 -6.42
N LEU A 468 -14.13 10.96 -6.27
CA LEU A 468 -13.65 12.04 -5.41
C LEU A 468 -12.32 12.56 -5.96
N ASP A 469 -11.85 13.72 -5.49
CA ASP A 469 -10.56 14.28 -5.91
C ASP A 469 -9.42 13.84 -4.97
N ARG A 470 -9.63 13.84 -3.65
CA ARG A 470 -8.68 13.34 -2.65
C ARG A 470 -9.37 12.97 -1.33
N VAL A 471 -8.69 12.20 -0.49
CA VAL A 471 -9.11 11.82 0.87
C VAL A 471 -8.01 12.12 1.89
N ALA A 472 -8.42 12.45 3.12
CA ALA A 472 -7.60 12.44 4.32
C ALA A 472 -8.27 11.59 5.39
N VAL A 473 -7.51 10.73 6.09
CA VAL A 473 -8.01 9.84 7.14
C VAL A 473 -7.34 10.24 8.44
N VAL A 474 -8.12 10.69 9.40
CA VAL A 474 -7.67 11.04 10.75
C VAL A 474 -7.74 9.79 11.61
N TRP A 475 -6.61 9.41 12.20
CA TRP A 475 -6.48 8.18 12.98
C TRP A 475 -5.72 8.42 14.28
N ARG A 476 -5.94 7.53 15.26
CA ARG A 476 -5.10 7.40 16.45
C ARG A 476 -4.96 5.93 16.83
N PHE A 477 -3.89 5.58 17.54
CA PHE A 477 -3.81 4.26 18.14
C PHE A 477 -4.73 4.13 19.34
N ALA A 478 -5.27 2.93 19.56
CA ALA A 478 -5.91 2.60 20.82
C ALA A 478 -4.87 2.46 21.95
N ASP A 479 -5.34 2.62 23.19
CA ASP A 479 -4.49 2.57 24.39
C ASP A 479 -3.95 1.16 24.70
N GLN A 480 -4.57 0.11 24.16
CA GLN A 480 -4.27 -1.29 24.47
C GLN A 480 -4.19 -2.15 23.19
N GLY A 481 -3.59 -3.34 23.32
CA GLY A 481 -3.52 -4.34 22.25
C GLY A 481 -2.29 -4.24 21.35
N ALA A 482 -1.29 -3.43 21.72
CA ALA A 482 -0.02 -3.40 21.02
C ALA A 482 0.69 -4.76 21.08
N ARG A 483 1.13 -5.28 19.94
CA ARG A 483 2.02 -6.45 19.87
C ARG A 483 3.22 -6.16 18.98
N GLU A 484 4.38 -6.61 19.41
CA GLU A 484 5.57 -6.62 18.57
C GLU A 484 5.47 -7.80 17.60
N VAL A 485 5.67 -7.54 16.31
CA VAL A 485 5.79 -8.57 15.29
C VAL A 485 7.26 -8.75 14.99
N VAL A 486 7.83 -9.81 15.53
CA VAL A 486 9.26 -10.12 15.42
C VAL A 486 9.50 -10.94 14.17
N GLU A 487 10.52 -10.58 13.41
CA GLU A 487 11.07 -11.44 12.36
C GLU A 487 11.79 -12.63 13.04
N PRO A 488 11.36 -13.89 12.82
CA PRO A 488 12.04 -15.04 13.41
C PRO A 488 13.53 -15.09 13.05
N GLY A 489 14.37 -15.55 13.97
CA GLY A 489 15.82 -15.62 13.78
C GLY A 489 16.27 -16.65 12.74
N VAL A 490 17.54 -16.58 12.34
CA VAL A 490 18.19 -17.62 11.53
C VAL A 490 18.12 -18.95 12.29
N GLU A 491 17.73 -20.04 11.63
CA GLU A 491 17.54 -21.39 12.22
C GLU A 491 16.31 -21.54 13.14
N SER A 492 15.54 -20.48 13.39
CA SER A 492 14.27 -20.59 14.12
C SER A 492 13.17 -21.17 13.23
N GLU A 493 12.26 -21.95 13.82
CA GLU A 493 11.04 -22.36 13.14
C GLU A 493 10.21 -21.11 12.81
N VAL A 494 9.75 -21.03 11.56
CA VAL A 494 8.95 -19.91 11.09
C VAL A 494 7.52 -20.36 10.93
N PRO A 495 6.55 -19.75 11.65
CA PRO A 495 5.14 -20.08 11.48
C PRO A 495 4.69 -19.97 10.03
N GLU A 496 3.99 -21.00 9.57
CA GLU A 496 3.28 -20.99 8.30
C GLU A 496 1.80 -20.69 8.54
N MET A 497 1.16 -20.02 7.57
CA MET A 497 -0.28 -19.77 7.65
C MET A 497 -1.06 -20.94 7.08
N ARG A 498 -2.32 -21.06 7.51
CA ARG A 498 -3.19 -22.10 6.96
C ARG A 498 -3.42 -21.84 5.47
N ALA A 499 -3.08 -22.83 4.66
CA ALA A 499 -3.37 -22.85 3.23
C ALA A 499 -4.84 -22.47 2.96
N ALA A 500 -5.05 -21.70 1.90
CA ALA A 500 -6.40 -21.55 1.35
C ALA A 500 -6.85 -22.90 0.76
N ASP A 501 -8.16 -23.16 0.74
CA ASP A 501 -8.68 -24.35 0.06
C ASP A 501 -8.19 -24.35 -1.39
N TRP A 502 -7.39 -25.36 -1.74
CA TRP A 502 -6.73 -25.47 -3.03
C TRP A 502 -7.70 -25.54 -4.20
N LYS A 503 -8.94 -26.00 -3.97
CA LYS A 503 -10.01 -26.04 -4.98
C LYS A 503 -10.53 -24.64 -5.35
N GLY A 504 -10.31 -23.68 -4.45
CA GLY A 504 -10.69 -22.29 -4.57
C GLY A 504 -12.17 -22.05 -4.26
N VAL A 505 -12.45 -20.94 -3.57
CA VAL A 505 -13.79 -20.38 -3.44
C VAL A 505 -13.88 -19.20 -4.39
N GLY A 506 -14.94 -19.13 -5.20
CA GLY A 506 -15.16 -18.04 -6.15
C GLY A 506 -15.19 -16.70 -5.44
N GLY A 507 -14.06 -15.98 -5.45
CA GLY A 507 -13.97 -14.66 -4.83
C GLY A 507 -14.79 -13.65 -5.61
N ALA A 508 -15.84 -13.12 -5.00
CA ALA A 508 -16.62 -12.01 -5.55
C ALA A 508 -15.76 -10.74 -5.55
N GLY A 509 -15.13 -10.44 -6.69
CA GLY A 509 -14.41 -9.20 -6.89
C GLY A 509 -15.36 -8.00 -7.07
N LYS A 510 -14.93 -6.82 -6.64
CA LYS A 510 -15.58 -5.56 -7.03
C LYS A 510 -15.22 -5.28 -8.50
N GLU A 511 -16.20 -5.40 -9.39
CA GLU A 511 -16.06 -5.18 -10.83
C GLU A 511 -17.07 -4.11 -11.28
N LEU A 512 -16.72 -3.35 -12.30
CA LEU A 512 -17.65 -2.42 -12.93
C LEU A 512 -18.78 -3.19 -13.62
N GLY A 513 -19.99 -2.64 -13.61
CA GLY A 513 -21.13 -3.23 -14.31
C GLY A 513 -22.45 -3.13 -13.54
N LEU A 514 -23.47 -3.77 -14.11
CA LEU A 514 -24.85 -3.74 -13.63
C LEU A 514 -25.05 -4.75 -12.49
N ARG A 515 -25.67 -4.33 -11.39
CA ARG A 515 -25.91 -5.13 -10.19
C ARG A 515 -27.30 -4.84 -9.59
N THR A 516 -27.89 -5.87 -9.01
CA THR A 516 -29.08 -5.76 -8.15
C THR A 516 -28.69 -5.16 -6.79
N GLU A 517 -29.60 -4.40 -6.18
CA GLU A 517 -29.36 -3.75 -4.89
C GLU A 517 -29.28 -4.80 -3.76
N SER A 518 -28.32 -4.62 -2.85
CA SER A 518 -28.23 -5.41 -1.61
C SER A 518 -28.91 -4.65 -0.46
N PRO A 519 -29.53 -5.34 0.53
CA PRO A 519 -30.16 -4.69 1.69
C PRO A 519 -29.23 -3.73 2.44
N ALA A 520 -27.94 -4.06 2.57
CA ALA A 520 -26.93 -3.21 3.22
C ALA A 520 -26.62 -1.91 2.47
N THR A 521 -27.09 -1.77 1.22
CA THR A 521 -26.88 -0.59 0.36
C THR A 521 -28.17 0.20 0.10
N ALA A 522 -29.31 -0.29 0.56
CA ALA A 522 -30.62 0.30 0.29
C ALA A 522 -30.75 1.73 0.87
N ASP A 523 -30.10 2.02 2.00
CA ASP A 523 -30.19 3.32 2.69
C ASP A 523 -29.42 4.43 1.98
N VAL A 524 -28.44 4.08 1.13
CA VAL A 524 -27.75 5.06 0.28
C VAL A 524 -28.66 5.45 -0.90
N SER A 525 -29.43 4.48 -1.43
CA SER A 525 -30.29 4.60 -2.62
C SER A 525 -31.68 5.20 -2.39
N LYS A 526 -32.28 5.06 -1.20
CA LYS A 526 -33.69 5.45 -0.96
C LYS A 526 -33.99 6.95 -0.90
N ALA A 527 -32.99 7.82 -0.78
CA ALA A 527 -33.24 9.26 -0.59
C ALA A 527 -33.13 10.11 -1.87
N SER A 528 -33.24 9.50 -3.06
CA SER A 528 -33.32 10.24 -4.34
C SER A 528 -34.66 10.04 -5.06
N SER A 529 -35.70 9.57 -4.36
CA SER A 529 -37.06 9.48 -4.90
C SER A 529 -38.01 10.33 -4.08
N VAL A 530 -38.34 11.51 -4.61
CA VAL A 530 -39.56 12.25 -4.29
C VAL A 530 -40.75 11.32 -4.51
N GLY A 531 -41.64 11.26 -3.53
CA GLY A 531 -42.86 10.46 -3.58
C GLY A 531 -43.79 10.93 -4.69
N SER A 532 -44.28 9.96 -5.46
CA SER A 532 -45.60 10.05 -6.07
C SER A 532 -46.37 8.83 -5.62
N GLU A 533 -47.44 9.06 -4.87
CA GLU A 533 -48.49 8.08 -4.60
C GLU A 533 -49.01 7.53 -5.94
N GLY A 534 -49.23 6.21 -6.00
CA GLY A 534 -49.74 5.55 -7.20
C GLY A 534 -49.75 4.03 -7.07
N GLU A 535 -50.84 3.54 -6.50
CA GLU A 535 -51.56 2.28 -6.78
C GLU A 535 -50.82 0.93 -6.72
N GLU A 536 -51.37 0.07 -5.85
CA GLU A 536 -51.14 -1.37 -5.79
C GLU A 536 -51.67 -2.03 -7.07
N GLU A 537 -50.85 -2.81 -7.77
CA GLU A 537 -51.34 -3.88 -8.66
C GLU A 537 -50.46 -5.13 -8.55
N GLU A 538 -51.15 -6.27 -8.65
CA GLU A 538 -50.80 -7.62 -8.25
C GLU A 538 -49.74 -8.31 -9.14
N ASP A 539 -49.19 -9.39 -8.57
CA ASP A 539 -48.21 -10.31 -9.14
C ASP A 539 -48.60 -10.91 -10.51
N GLU A 540 -47.62 -11.10 -11.41
CA GLU A 540 -47.65 -12.16 -12.43
C GLU A 540 -46.21 -12.53 -12.90
N ASP A 541 -46.09 -13.75 -13.42
CA ASP A 541 -44.94 -14.65 -13.32
C ASP A 541 -43.69 -14.35 -14.17
N VAL A 542 -42.57 -14.92 -13.70
CA VAL A 542 -41.26 -14.96 -14.36
C VAL A 542 -41.22 -16.08 -15.41
N GLU A 543 -41.18 -15.73 -16.71
CA GLU A 543 -40.74 -16.64 -17.78
C GLU A 543 -39.94 -15.92 -18.90
N GLY A 544 -38.81 -16.51 -19.28
CA GLY A 544 -38.29 -16.48 -20.66
C GLY A 544 -37.43 -15.30 -21.11
N VAL A 545 -36.11 -15.30 -20.81
CA VAL A 545 -35.15 -14.40 -21.48
C VAL A 545 -34.73 -14.97 -22.83
N LYS A 546 -35.19 -14.36 -23.94
CA LYS A 546 -34.66 -14.57 -25.30
C LYS A 546 -33.48 -13.62 -25.58
N SER A 547 -32.41 -14.13 -26.18
CA SER A 547 -31.21 -13.36 -26.57
C SER A 547 -31.32 -12.77 -27.98
N SER A 548 -31.03 -11.47 -28.15
CA SER A 548 -31.04 -10.75 -29.44
C SER A 548 -29.63 -10.38 -29.92
N GLY A 549 -29.40 -10.43 -31.23
CA GLY A 549 -28.16 -9.98 -31.88
C GLY A 549 -28.06 -8.45 -32.06
N PRO A 550 -26.89 -7.92 -32.47
CA PRO A 550 -26.53 -6.49 -32.43
C PRO A 550 -27.28 -5.58 -33.43
N GLY A 551 -28.29 -6.09 -34.12
CA GLY A 551 -29.14 -5.35 -35.07
C GLY A 551 -30.64 -5.41 -34.78
N GLY A 552 -31.08 -6.06 -33.69
CA GLY A 552 -32.49 -6.02 -33.27
C GLY A 552 -33.47 -6.89 -34.06
N GLU A 553 -33.01 -7.91 -34.80
CA GLU A 553 -33.89 -8.89 -35.46
C GLU A 553 -33.98 -10.19 -34.63
N GLU A 554 -35.19 -10.76 -34.51
CA GLU A 554 -35.44 -12.05 -33.87
C GLU A 554 -34.90 -13.20 -34.72
N ILE A 555 -34.01 -14.02 -34.16
CA ILE A 555 -33.55 -15.28 -34.77
C ILE A 555 -34.61 -16.35 -34.45
N LYS A 556 -35.32 -16.83 -35.47
CA LYS A 556 -36.17 -18.03 -35.36
C LYS A 556 -35.30 -19.27 -35.49
N ASP A 557 -35.34 -20.13 -34.48
CA ASP A 557 -34.73 -21.46 -34.52
C ASP A 557 -35.37 -22.28 -35.65
N VAL A 558 -34.53 -22.72 -36.60
CA VAL A 558 -34.93 -23.68 -37.64
C VAL A 558 -34.47 -25.06 -37.17
N ASP A 559 -35.46 -25.84 -36.78
CA ASP A 559 -35.39 -27.27 -36.57
C ASP A 559 -35.29 -27.94 -37.95
N GLU A 560 -34.23 -28.72 -38.23
CA GLU A 560 -34.26 -29.69 -39.35
C GLU A 560 -33.14 -30.75 -39.22
N THR A 561 -33.56 -31.90 -38.71
CA THR A 561 -33.28 -33.25 -39.22
C THR A 561 -32.27 -33.39 -40.37
N GLY A 562 -31.26 -34.24 -40.19
CA GLY A 562 -30.40 -34.73 -41.28
C GLY A 562 -31.18 -35.46 -42.39
N PRO A 563 -30.57 -35.71 -43.57
CA PRO A 563 -29.97 -37.04 -43.79
C PRO A 563 -28.75 -37.12 -44.74
N VAL A 564 -27.99 -38.21 -44.55
CA VAL A 564 -27.41 -39.18 -45.53
C VAL A 564 -26.56 -38.71 -46.73
N LYS A 565 -25.34 -39.27 -46.76
CA LYS A 565 -24.49 -39.73 -47.89
C LYS A 565 -24.76 -39.19 -49.30
N LYS A 566 -23.72 -38.61 -49.90
CA LYS A 566 -22.88 -39.30 -50.89
C LYS A 566 -21.49 -38.68 -50.95
#